data_AF-A0AAF0KEM5-F1
#
_entry.id   AF-A0AAF0KEM5-F1
#
_cell.length_a   1.000
_cell.length_b   1.000
_cell.length_c   1.000
_cell.angle_alpha   90.00
_cell.angle_beta   90.00
_cell.angle_gamma   90.00
#
_symmetry.space_group_name_H-M   'P 1'
#
loop_
_entity.id
_entity.type
_entity.pdbx_description
1 polymer ?
#
loop_
_entity_poly.entity_id
_entity_poly.type
_entity_poly.pdbx_seq_one_letter_code
_entity_poly.pdbx_strand_id
1 'polypeptide(L)'
;MFAVVVFLGAAQGAFSIYSVNQLQTELASMGFRLSRSAQMADLDRLLGDVRRQYAFMLGARNATEIAETEANLRKASDARERAFNAYIASLTTEAMKAKARETEAAIGEYEKAGAKLIQQKKAGQDDEAKATITELTARGTEAVARFSEMTALNKSGGESALEEATGIAQFSLNATILLVAIVSVIGTLAAVFSFRKIARPIDEITTSMNRLAANDTSAEVPHGERKDEIGAMSAAVSVFRNNAIERARLEQEADANRSLSEKERIAREEQKAREAADTQFAVDNLANGLSRLSEGDVSYRISQPFVDHLDVVRNNFNASAEKLQSALSRVAENARGIDAGANEIRAAADDLAKRTEQQAASVEETAAALEEITTTVKDSTKRAQEAGHLVARARTGAEQSGNVVRKAVVAMEQIEKSSSEISNIISVIDEIAFQTNLLALNAGVEAARAGEAGKGFAVVAQEVRELAQRSANAAKDIKALITTSNTQVQQGVELVGETGRALETIVAEVQEINRHVMAIVESAQEQSSGLQQINTAVNQMDQDTQKNAAMVEESTAASHSLAREAASLNQLLGQFKLAGSYDAPVRAATQAERPAPSPARALGRKIASAFNGNAAVKQDWEEF
;
A
#
# COMPACT_ATOMS: atom_id res chain seq x y z
N MET A 1 42.18 -39.69 -26.20
CA MET A 1 41.36 -39.23 -25.04
C MET A 1 41.22 -37.73 -24.98
N PHE A 2 42.31 -36.95 -24.99
CA PHE A 2 42.23 -35.48 -24.96
C PHE A 2 41.31 -34.89 -26.05
N ALA A 3 41.46 -35.31 -27.30
CA ALA A 3 40.60 -34.88 -28.41
C ALA A 3 39.10 -35.18 -28.19
N VAL A 4 38.78 -36.29 -27.53
CA VAL A 4 37.38 -36.68 -27.22
C VAL A 4 36.81 -35.79 -26.12
N VAL A 5 37.58 -35.49 -25.08
CA VAL A 5 37.17 -34.59 -24.00
C VAL A 5 36.96 -33.16 -24.51
N VAL A 6 37.85 -32.67 -25.39
CA VAL A 6 37.72 -31.36 -26.01
C VAL A 6 36.48 -31.29 -26.92
N PHE A 7 36.22 -32.34 -27.72
CA PHE A 7 35.03 -32.41 -28.56
C PHE A 7 33.74 -32.41 -27.72
N LEU A 8 33.69 -33.20 -26.65
CA LEU A 8 32.55 -33.27 -25.72
C LEU A 8 32.31 -31.92 -25.03
N GLY A 9 33.37 -31.22 -24.60
CA GLY A 9 33.27 -29.89 -24.02
C GLY A 9 32.75 -28.84 -25.00
N ALA A 10 33.23 -28.87 -26.25
CA ALA A 10 32.78 -27.95 -27.31
C ALA A 10 31.30 -28.19 -27.69
N ALA A 11 30.90 -29.46 -27.84
CA ALA A 11 29.51 -29.83 -28.11
C ALA A 11 28.57 -29.39 -26.99
N GLN A 12 28.99 -29.54 -25.72
CA GLN A 12 28.23 -29.06 -24.58
C GLN A 12 28.13 -27.54 -24.54
N GLY A 13 29.23 -26.83 -24.83
CA GLY A 13 29.20 -25.37 -24.93
C GLY A 13 28.17 -24.88 -25.94
N ALA A 14 28.14 -25.49 -27.13
CA ALA A 14 27.14 -25.17 -28.15
C ALA A 14 25.70 -25.49 -27.69
N PHE A 15 25.50 -26.62 -27.02
CA PHE A 15 24.21 -27.02 -26.48
C PHE A 15 23.72 -26.09 -25.35
N SER A 16 24.59 -25.71 -24.42
CA SER A 16 24.27 -24.77 -23.34
C SER A 16 23.91 -23.39 -23.91
N ILE A 17 24.61 -22.90 -24.93
CA ILE A 17 24.26 -21.64 -25.61
C ILE A 17 22.87 -21.75 -26.27
N TYR A 18 22.58 -22.85 -26.96
CA TYR A 18 21.26 -23.09 -27.55
C TYR A 18 20.15 -23.11 -26.49
N SER A 19 20.36 -23.82 -25.38
CA SER A 19 19.42 -23.91 -24.26
C SER A 19 19.19 -22.56 -23.58
N VAL A 20 20.24 -21.77 -23.37
CA VAL A 20 20.13 -20.41 -22.80
C VAL A 20 19.36 -19.48 -23.72
N ASN A 21 19.59 -19.53 -25.03
CA ASN A 21 18.84 -18.73 -26.00
C ASN A 21 17.34 -19.10 -26.03
N GLN A 22 17.02 -20.39 -25.95
CA GLN A 22 15.63 -20.86 -25.82
C GLN A 22 14.99 -20.36 -24.51
N LEU A 23 15.69 -20.51 -23.38
CA LEU A 23 15.22 -20.00 -22.09
C LEU A 23 15.02 -18.48 -22.08
N GLN A 24 15.91 -17.71 -22.72
CA GLN A 24 15.73 -16.26 -22.87
C GLN A 24 14.49 -15.92 -23.70
N THR A 25 14.20 -16.69 -24.74
CA THR A 25 13.01 -16.50 -25.58
C THR A 25 11.74 -16.73 -24.77
N GLU A 26 11.69 -17.79 -23.96
CA GLU A 26 10.54 -18.06 -23.10
C GLU A 26 10.42 -17.09 -21.91
N LEU A 27 11.53 -16.68 -21.31
CA LEU A 27 11.54 -15.64 -20.27
C LEU A 27 11.03 -14.30 -20.81
N ALA A 28 11.41 -13.92 -22.04
CA ALA A 28 10.86 -12.74 -22.70
C ALA A 28 9.36 -12.89 -22.94
N SER A 29 8.91 -14.07 -23.39
CA SER A 29 7.49 -14.39 -23.60
C SER A 29 6.67 -14.23 -22.30
N MET A 30 7.23 -14.66 -21.16
CA MET A 30 6.65 -14.46 -19.83
C MET A 30 6.55 -12.99 -19.43
N GLY A 31 7.60 -12.19 -19.65
CA GLY A 31 7.59 -10.75 -19.37
C GLY A 31 6.44 -10.03 -20.08
N PHE A 32 6.23 -10.36 -21.36
CA PHE A 32 5.08 -9.83 -22.13
C PHE A 32 3.73 -10.32 -21.60
N ARG A 33 3.64 -11.54 -21.04
CA ARG A 33 2.38 -12.07 -20.46
C ARG A 33 2.04 -11.44 -19.12
N LEU A 34 3.04 -11.17 -18.27
CA LEU A 34 2.90 -10.44 -17.02
C LEU A 34 2.39 -9.01 -17.24
N SER A 35 3.00 -8.29 -18.19
CA SER A 35 2.54 -6.96 -18.59
C SER A 35 1.08 -6.99 -19.07
N ARG A 36 0.71 -7.97 -19.90
CA ARG A 36 -0.67 -8.17 -20.35
C ARG A 36 -1.64 -8.49 -19.20
N SER A 37 -1.21 -9.28 -18.22
CA SER A 37 -2.04 -9.56 -17.04
C SER A 37 -2.34 -8.30 -16.23
N ALA A 38 -1.37 -7.39 -16.11
CA ALA A 38 -1.57 -6.10 -15.45
C ALA A 38 -2.53 -5.20 -16.25
N GLN A 39 -2.37 -5.15 -17.58
CA GLN A 39 -3.30 -4.42 -18.47
C GLN A 39 -4.72 -4.99 -18.39
N MET A 40 -4.87 -6.31 -18.28
CA MET A 40 -6.18 -6.95 -18.11
C MET A 40 -6.83 -6.61 -16.77
N ALA A 41 -6.06 -6.56 -15.68
CA ALA A 41 -6.59 -6.13 -14.38
C ALA A 41 -7.09 -4.68 -14.41
N ASP A 42 -6.36 -3.77 -15.08
CA ASP A 42 -6.81 -2.38 -15.24
C ASP A 42 -8.05 -2.29 -16.14
N LEU A 43 -8.14 -3.10 -17.19
CA LEU A 43 -9.33 -3.18 -18.04
C LEU A 43 -10.57 -3.67 -17.31
N ASP A 44 -10.45 -4.70 -16.45
CA ASP A 44 -11.56 -5.19 -15.64
C ASP A 44 -12.05 -4.11 -14.66
N ARG A 45 -11.11 -3.40 -14.02
CA ARG A 45 -11.40 -2.25 -13.16
C ARG A 45 -12.17 -1.17 -13.93
N LEU A 46 -11.68 -0.77 -15.12
CA LEU A 46 -12.31 0.26 -15.97
C LEU A 46 -13.69 -0.16 -16.49
N LEU A 47 -13.89 -1.44 -16.82
CA LEU A 47 -15.20 -1.98 -17.17
C LEU A 47 -16.15 -1.92 -15.98
N GLY A 48 -15.64 -2.20 -14.77
CA GLY A 48 -16.35 -2.01 -13.51
C GLY A 48 -16.75 -0.55 -13.27
N ASP A 49 -15.86 0.41 -13.57
CA ASP A 49 -16.14 1.85 -13.45
C ASP A 49 -17.32 2.25 -14.36
N VAL A 50 -17.32 1.82 -15.63
CA VAL A 50 -18.41 2.07 -16.58
C VAL A 50 -19.73 1.48 -16.07
N ARG A 51 -19.72 0.23 -15.59
CA ARG A 51 -20.91 -0.42 -15.00
C ARG A 51 -21.48 0.36 -13.82
N ARG A 52 -20.62 0.89 -12.94
CA ARG A 52 -21.03 1.71 -11.80
C ARG A 52 -21.66 3.03 -12.25
N GLN A 53 -21.11 3.67 -13.29
CA GLN A 53 -21.71 4.90 -13.82
C GLN A 53 -23.10 4.68 -14.42
N TYR A 54 -23.33 3.55 -15.10
CA TYR A 54 -24.69 3.20 -15.52
C TYR A 54 -25.64 2.94 -14.35
N ALA A 55 -25.16 2.35 -13.24
CA ALA A 55 -25.96 2.20 -12.03
C ALA A 55 -26.31 3.55 -11.39
N PHE A 56 -25.37 4.51 -11.35
CA PHE A 56 -25.65 5.88 -10.90
C PHE A 56 -26.63 6.61 -11.82
N MET A 57 -26.56 6.37 -13.14
CA MET A 57 -27.47 6.99 -14.11
C MET A 57 -28.93 6.64 -13.82
N LEU A 58 -29.20 5.44 -13.29
CA LEU A 58 -30.53 5.04 -12.85
C LEU A 58 -31.01 5.77 -11.60
N GLY A 59 -30.09 5.99 -10.64
CA GLY A 59 -30.36 6.69 -9.39
C GLY A 59 -30.53 8.21 -9.55
N ALA A 60 -30.07 8.78 -10.67
CA ALA A 60 -30.16 10.20 -10.96
C ALA A 60 -31.62 10.67 -11.03
N ARG A 61 -31.94 11.71 -10.25
CA ARG A 61 -33.31 12.21 -9.99
C ARG A 61 -33.67 13.46 -10.76
N ASN A 62 -32.67 14.20 -11.22
CA ASN A 62 -32.86 15.48 -11.90
C ASN A 62 -31.89 15.64 -13.08
N ALA A 63 -32.14 16.65 -13.92
CA ALA A 63 -31.35 16.89 -15.12
C ALA A 63 -29.86 17.16 -14.85
N THR A 64 -29.54 17.78 -13.70
CA THR A 64 -28.16 18.07 -13.28
C THR A 64 -27.42 16.78 -12.96
N GLU A 65 -28.00 15.90 -12.15
CA GLU A 65 -27.44 14.59 -11.80
C GLU A 65 -27.29 13.69 -13.05
N ILE A 66 -28.24 13.73 -13.98
CA ILE A 66 -28.15 13.01 -15.26
C ILE A 66 -26.96 13.52 -16.08
N ALA A 67 -26.80 14.84 -16.21
CA ALA A 67 -25.71 15.43 -16.97
C ALA A 67 -24.33 15.14 -16.36
N GLU A 68 -24.22 15.22 -15.02
CA GLU A 68 -22.99 14.89 -14.30
C GLU A 68 -22.62 13.41 -14.46
N THR A 69 -23.60 12.52 -14.29
CA THR A 69 -23.37 11.08 -14.44
C THR A 69 -23.02 10.71 -15.88
N GLU A 70 -23.61 11.37 -16.88
CA GLU A 70 -23.23 11.18 -18.29
C GLU A 70 -21.79 11.62 -18.56
N ALA A 71 -21.36 12.75 -17.98
CA ALA A 71 -19.97 13.23 -18.12
C ALA A 71 -18.98 12.24 -17.49
N ASN A 72 -19.30 11.74 -16.29
CA ASN A 72 -18.48 10.73 -15.61
C ASN A 72 -18.44 9.40 -16.37
N LEU A 73 -19.58 8.97 -16.93
CA LEU A 73 -19.67 7.81 -17.79
C LEU A 73 -18.79 7.94 -19.02
N ARG A 74 -18.84 9.08 -19.74
CA ARG A 74 -17.97 9.33 -20.90
C ARG A 74 -16.50 9.22 -20.53
N LYS A 75 -16.09 9.86 -19.43
CA LYS A 75 -14.71 9.79 -18.94
C LYS A 75 -14.26 8.35 -18.65
N ALA A 76 -15.14 7.54 -18.05
CA ALA A 76 -14.87 6.13 -17.77
C ALA A 76 -14.79 5.30 -19.07
N SER A 77 -15.71 5.50 -20.01
CA SER A 77 -15.71 4.84 -21.32
C SER A 77 -14.45 5.19 -22.13
N ASP A 78 -14.06 6.46 -22.19
CA ASP A 78 -12.84 6.91 -22.90
C ASP A 78 -11.55 6.34 -22.29
N ALA A 79 -11.51 6.23 -20.96
CA ALA A 79 -10.38 5.61 -20.27
C ALA A 79 -10.30 4.11 -20.60
N ARG A 80 -11.44 3.40 -20.54
CA ARG A 80 -11.53 1.99 -20.90
C ARG A 80 -11.15 1.75 -22.36
N GLU A 81 -11.67 2.54 -23.29
CA GLU A 81 -11.38 2.40 -24.73
C GLU A 81 -9.89 2.61 -25.02
N ARG A 82 -9.27 3.65 -24.44
CA ARG A 82 -7.82 3.87 -24.58
C ARG A 82 -7.01 2.70 -24.03
N ALA A 83 -7.36 2.19 -22.85
CA ALA A 83 -6.70 1.03 -22.25
C ALA A 83 -6.88 -0.22 -23.12
N PHE A 84 -8.07 -0.40 -23.69
CA PHE A 84 -8.40 -1.57 -24.51
C PHE A 84 -7.65 -1.55 -25.85
N ASN A 85 -7.56 -0.39 -26.48
CA ASN A 85 -6.76 -0.18 -27.69
C ASN A 85 -5.27 -0.40 -27.44
N ALA A 86 -4.75 0.09 -26.31
CA ALA A 86 -3.36 -0.16 -25.92
C ALA A 86 -3.09 -1.66 -25.67
N TYR A 87 -4.05 -2.35 -25.04
CA TYR A 87 -3.99 -3.79 -24.83
C TYR A 87 -4.01 -4.56 -26.15
N ILE A 88 -4.94 -4.24 -27.07
CA ILE A 88 -5.00 -4.85 -28.41
C ILE A 88 -3.67 -4.68 -29.16
N ALA A 89 -3.08 -3.48 -29.11
CA ALA A 89 -1.80 -3.19 -29.76
C ALA A 89 -0.64 -4.04 -29.21
N SER A 90 -0.74 -4.51 -27.97
CA SER A 90 0.26 -5.39 -27.34
C SER A 90 0.11 -6.88 -27.73
N LEU A 91 -0.97 -7.26 -28.40
CA LEU A 91 -1.27 -8.67 -28.70
C LEU A 91 -0.45 -9.19 -29.88
N THR A 92 0.34 -10.24 -29.62
CA THR A 92 1.22 -10.86 -30.62
C THR A 92 0.59 -12.06 -31.33
N THR A 93 -0.37 -12.75 -30.70
CA THR A 93 -0.97 -14.00 -31.22
C THR A 93 -2.36 -13.76 -31.82
N GLU A 94 -2.66 -14.37 -32.98
CA GLU A 94 -3.99 -14.26 -33.61
C GLU A 94 -5.13 -14.77 -32.73
N ALA A 95 -4.91 -15.82 -31.93
CA ALA A 95 -5.93 -16.33 -31.00
C ALA A 95 -6.37 -15.26 -29.97
N MET A 96 -5.41 -14.52 -29.39
CA MET A 96 -5.70 -13.42 -28.48
C MET A 96 -6.37 -12.24 -29.18
N LYS A 97 -5.93 -11.90 -30.40
CA LYS A 97 -6.56 -10.82 -31.19
C LYS A 97 -8.01 -11.16 -31.55
N ALA A 98 -8.30 -12.42 -31.88
CA ALA A 98 -9.66 -12.88 -32.12
C ALA A 98 -10.53 -12.71 -30.87
N LYS A 99 -10.06 -13.14 -29.69
CA LYS A 99 -10.76 -12.96 -28.42
C LYS A 99 -10.95 -11.49 -28.03
N ALA A 100 -9.97 -10.65 -28.31
CA ALA A 100 -10.07 -9.21 -28.08
C ALA A 100 -11.17 -8.59 -28.96
N ARG A 101 -11.27 -8.96 -30.25
CA ARG A 101 -12.36 -8.52 -31.14
C ARG A 101 -13.74 -8.98 -30.67
N GLU A 102 -13.86 -10.22 -30.20
CA GLU A 102 -15.11 -10.74 -29.60
C GLU A 102 -15.51 -9.94 -28.34
N THR A 103 -14.52 -9.61 -27.51
CA THR A 103 -14.73 -8.82 -26.29
C THR A 103 -15.12 -7.37 -26.64
N GLU A 104 -14.47 -6.77 -27.63
CA GLU A 104 -14.80 -5.45 -28.17
C GLU A 104 -16.24 -5.38 -28.65
N ALA A 105 -16.67 -6.38 -29.43
CA ALA A 105 -18.03 -6.47 -29.94
C ALA A 105 -19.05 -6.58 -28.80
N ALA A 106 -18.79 -7.41 -27.78
CA ALA A 106 -19.67 -7.54 -26.61
C ALA A 106 -19.75 -6.26 -25.79
N ILE A 107 -18.62 -5.55 -25.63
CA ILE A 107 -18.58 -4.23 -24.99
C ILE A 107 -19.39 -3.21 -25.81
N GLY A 108 -19.28 -3.21 -27.13
CA GLY A 108 -20.06 -2.32 -28.00
C GLY A 108 -21.57 -2.55 -27.87
N GLU A 109 -22.02 -3.81 -27.77
CA GLU A 109 -23.43 -4.13 -27.49
C GLU A 109 -23.89 -3.66 -26.10
N TYR A 110 -23.00 -3.76 -25.10
CA TYR A 110 -23.25 -3.23 -23.76
C TYR A 110 -23.41 -1.70 -23.77
N GLU A 111 -22.55 -0.98 -24.50
CA GLU A 111 -22.63 0.47 -24.63
C GLU A 111 -23.87 0.94 -25.40
N LYS A 112 -24.32 0.19 -26.42
CA LYS A 112 -25.58 0.47 -27.12
C LYS A 112 -26.78 0.39 -26.17
N ALA A 113 -26.86 -0.65 -25.34
CA ALA A 113 -27.89 -0.77 -24.30
C ALA A 113 -27.79 0.38 -23.28
N GLY A 114 -26.57 0.79 -22.94
CA GLY A 114 -26.31 1.92 -22.07
C GLY A 114 -26.73 3.27 -22.66
N ALA A 115 -26.51 3.50 -23.95
CA ALA A 115 -26.94 4.71 -24.64
C ALA A 115 -28.47 4.84 -24.66
N LYS A 116 -29.18 3.72 -24.84
CA LYS A 116 -30.64 3.64 -24.71
C LYS A 116 -31.12 4.02 -23.32
N LEU A 117 -30.46 3.52 -22.26
CA LEU A 117 -30.74 3.92 -20.87
C LEU A 117 -30.62 5.43 -20.66
N ILE A 118 -29.53 6.04 -21.15
CA ILE A 118 -29.30 7.49 -21.03
C ILE A 118 -30.41 8.27 -21.75
N GLN A 119 -30.81 7.83 -22.94
CA GLN A 119 -31.87 8.47 -23.71
C GLN A 119 -33.21 8.43 -22.95
N GLN A 120 -33.59 7.28 -22.39
CA GLN A 120 -34.82 7.11 -21.60
C GLN A 120 -34.81 7.97 -20.34
N LYS A 121 -33.68 8.02 -19.61
CA LYS A 121 -33.52 8.89 -18.42
C LYS A 121 -33.66 10.37 -18.78
N LYS A 122 -33.06 10.82 -19.90
CA LYS A 122 -33.22 12.20 -20.39
C LYS A 122 -34.64 12.54 -20.83
N ALA A 123 -35.38 11.54 -21.33
CA ALA A 123 -36.78 11.70 -21.73
C ALA A 123 -37.77 11.60 -20.55
N GLY A 124 -37.30 11.37 -19.32
CA GLY A 124 -38.16 11.18 -18.14
C GLY A 124 -38.90 9.84 -18.11
N GLN A 125 -38.48 8.86 -18.94
CA GLN A 125 -39.10 7.54 -19.07
C GLN A 125 -38.49 6.56 -18.05
N ASP A 126 -38.67 6.82 -16.76
CA ASP A 126 -37.99 6.08 -15.68
C ASP A 126 -38.37 4.59 -15.64
N ASP A 127 -39.59 4.21 -15.99
CA ASP A 127 -40.02 2.80 -16.01
C ASP A 127 -39.40 2.03 -17.18
N GLU A 128 -39.27 2.67 -18.34
CA GLU A 128 -38.57 2.09 -19.49
C GLU A 128 -37.05 1.98 -19.22
N ALA A 129 -36.47 3.00 -18.58
CA ALA A 129 -35.08 2.99 -18.12
C ALA A 129 -34.80 1.82 -17.15
N LYS A 130 -35.71 1.58 -16.19
CA LYS A 130 -35.63 0.42 -15.30
C LYS A 130 -35.72 -0.90 -16.06
N ALA A 131 -36.60 -0.99 -17.06
CA ALA A 131 -36.71 -2.21 -17.89
C ALA A 131 -35.42 -2.49 -18.68
N THR A 132 -34.74 -1.43 -19.16
CA THR A 132 -33.45 -1.53 -19.87
C THR A 132 -32.30 -2.02 -18.98
N ILE A 133 -32.43 -2.02 -17.65
CA ILE A 133 -31.45 -2.65 -16.74
C ILE A 133 -31.25 -4.12 -17.05
N THR A 134 -32.32 -4.86 -17.34
CA THR A 134 -32.25 -6.31 -17.59
C THR A 134 -31.41 -6.58 -18.83
N GLU A 135 -31.62 -5.81 -19.89
CA GLU A 135 -30.83 -5.84 -21.12
C GLU A 135 -29.36 -5.46 -20.85
N LEU A 136 -29.15 -4.36 -20.12
CA LEU A 136 -27.82 -3.87 -19.75
C LEU A 136 -27.05 -4.88 -18.90
N THR A 137 -27.72 -5.55 -17.96
CA THR A 137 -27.12 -6.57 -17.09
C THR A 137 -26.75 -7.81 -17.89
N ALA A 138 -27.60 -8.25 -18.81
CA ALA A 138 -27.31 -9.38 -19.69
C ALA A 138 -26.10 -9.08 -20.58
N ARG A 139 -26.07 -7.92 -21.24
CA ARG A 139 -24.93 -7.51 -22.09
C ARG A 139 -23.64 -7.29 -21.30
N GLY A 140 -23.74 -6.72 -20.09
CA GLY A 140 -22.59 -6.54 -19.21
C GLY A 140 -22.02 -7.88 -18.74
N THR A 141 -22.88 -8.87 -18.47
CA THR A 141 -22.46 -10.23 -18.12
C THR A 141 -21.77 -10.92 -19.30
N GLU A 142 -22.30 -10.75 -20.52
CA GLU A 142 -21.68 -11.24 -21.74
C GLU A 142 -20.29 -10.63 -21.97
N ALA A 143 -20.15 -9.30 -21.80
CA ALA A 143 -18.85 -8.61 -21.91
C ALA A 143 -17.82 -9.13 -20.89
N VAL A 144 -18.23 -9.32 -19.63
CA VAL A 144 -17.38 -9.91 -18.59
C VAL A 144 -17.00 -11.35 -18.91
N ALA A 145 -17.93 -12.16 -19.46
CA ALA A 145 -17.63 -13.53 -19.86
C ALA A 145 -16.57 -13.58 -20.97
N ARG A 146 -16.68 -12.73 -22.00
CA ARG A 146 -15.67 -12.62 -23.07
C ARG A 146 -14.32 -12.16 -22.55
N PHE A 147 -14.32 -11.20 -21.63
CA PHE A 147 -13.11 -10.74 -20.96
C PHE A 147 -12.45 -11.86 -20.13
N SER A 148 -13.25 -12.67 -19.43
CA SER A 148 -12.78 -13.83 -18.67
C SER A 148 -12.18 -14.91 -19.57
N GLU A 149 -12.78 -15.19 -20.75
CA GLU A 149 -12.21 -16.12 -21.74
C GLU A 149 -10.83 -15.65 -22.22
N MET A 150 -10.69 -14.34 -22.47
CA MET A 150 -9.41 -13.74 -22.85
C MET A 150 -8.36 -13.88 -21.74
N THR A 151 -8.76 -13.67 -20.49
CA THR A 151 -7.88 -13.81 -19.31
C THR A 151 -7.44 -15.26 -19.11
N ALA A 152 -8.37 -16.22 -19.26
CA ALA A 152 -8.07 -17.64 -19.19
C ALA A 152 -7.09 -18.07 -20.30
N LEU A 153 -7.24 -17.55 -21.52
CA LEU A 153 -6.31 -17.83 -22.62
C LEU A 153 -4.90 -17.28 -22.35
N ASN A 154 -4.80 -16.07 -21.78
CA ASN A 154 -3.50 -15.51 -21.39
C ASN A 154 -2.82 -16.35 -20.29
N LYS A 155 -3.60 -16.78 -19.28
CA LYS A 155 -3.12 -17.60 -18.16
C LYS A 155 -2.65 -18.98 -18.61
N SER A 156 -3.49 -19.71 -19.36
CA SER A 156 -3.15 -21.04 -19.89
C SER A 156 -1.88 -20.99 -20.76
N GLY A 157 -1.74 -19.97 -21.61
CA GLY A 157 -0.51 -19.81 -22.39
C GLY A 157 0.73 -19.46 -21.55
N GLY A 158 0.56 -18.88 -20.36
CA GLY A 158 1.64 -18.65 -19.40
C GLY A 158 2.06 -19.91 -18.66
N GLU A 159 1.09 -20.75 -18.27
CA GLU A 159 1.33 -22.05 -17.64
C GLU A 159 2.07 -23.00 -18.60
N SER A 160 1.65 -23.07 -19.87
CA SER A 160 2.36 -23.87 -20.89
C SER A 160 3.79 -23.37 -21.14
N ALA A 161 4.01 -22.06 -21.18
CA ALA A 161 5.37 -21.50 -21.34
C ALA A 161 6.26 -21.80 -20.12
N LEU A 162 5.71 -21.83 -18.91
CA LEU A 162 6.43 -22.22 -17.70
C LEU A 162 6.80 -23.71 -17.73
N GLU A 163 5.88 -24.57 -18.14
CA GLU A 163 6.13 -26.01 -18.29
C GLU A 163 7.22 -26.28 -19.33
N GLU A 164 7.20 -25.58 -20.47
CA GLU A 164 8.21 -25.70 -21.51
C GLU A 164 9.58 -25.16 -21.06
N ALA A 165 9.62 -23.98 -20.42
CA ALA A 165 10.85 -23.41 -19.88
C ALA A 165 11.47 -24.28 -18.77
N THR A 166 10.65 -24.81 -17.86
CA THR A 166 11.12 -25.72 -16.80
C THR A 166 11.60 -27.05 -17.39
N GLY A 167 10.91 -27.59 -18.40
CA GLY A 167 11.35 -28.77 -19.15
C GLY A 167 12.71 -28.59 -19.82
N ILE A 168 12.93 -27.46 -20.51
CA ILE A 168 14.22 -27.10 -21.12
C ILE A 168 15.31 -26.97 -20.07
N ALA A 169 15.03 -26.29 -18.96
CA ALA A 169 15.99 -26.12 -17.86
C ALA A 169 16.37 -27.47 -17.22
N GLN A 170 15.38 -28.32 -16.91
CA GLN A 170 15.59 -29.63 -16.30
C GLN A 170 16.40 -30.56 -17.21
N PHE A 171 16.07 -30.59 -18.51
CA PHE A 171 16.81 -31.36 -19.50
C PHE A 171 18.27 -30.88 -19.62
N SER A 172 18.48 -29.56 -19.67
CA SER A 172 19.81 -28.95 -19.74
C SER A 172 20.67 -29.27 -18.51
N LEU A 173 20.07 -29.22 -17.32
CA LEU A 173 20.72 -29.56 -16.05
C LEU A 173 21.12 -31.05 -16.01
N ASN A 174 20.21 -31.95 -16.37
CA ASN A 174 20.47 -33.40 -16.42
C ASN A 174 21.55 -33.77 -17.46
N ALA A 175 21.49 -33.17 -18.66
CA ALA A 175 22.50 -33.38 -19.69
C ALA A 175 23.89 -32.90 -19.22
N THR A 176 23.96 -31.78 -18.51
CA THR A 176 25.21 -31.26 -17.93
C THR A 176 25.77 -32.18 -16.86
N ILE A 177 24.94 -32.66 -15.92
CA ILE A 177 25.37 -33.61 -14.89
C ILE A 177 25.92 -34.90 -15.52
N LEU A 178 25.21 -35.46 -16.50
CA LEU A 178 25.63 -36.70 -17.18
C LEU A 178 26.98 -36.54 -17.87
N LEU A 179 27.21 -35.40 -18.54
CA LEU A 179 28.49 -35.13 -19.18
C LEU A 179 29.64 -34.99 -18.18
N VAL A 180 29.43 -34.25 -17.08
CA VAL A 180 30.42 -34.11 -16.00
C VAL A 180 30.79 -35.49 -15.44
N ALA A 181 29.80 -36.36 -15.25
CA ALA A 181 30.04 -37.74 -14.82
C ALA A 181 30.86 -38.53 -15.85
N ILE A 182 30.52 -38.47 -17.14
CA ILE A 182 31.26 -39.15 -18.22
C ILE A 182 32.72 -38.66 -18.29
N VAL A 183 32.94 -37.34 -18.27
CA VAL A 183 34.29 -36.74 -18.30
C VAL A 183 35.09 -37.13 -17.06
N SER A 184 34.47 -37.16 -15.89
CA SER A 184 35.12 -37.58 -14.64
C SER A 184 35.53 -39.06 -14.68
N VAL A 185 34.68 -39.93 -15.23
CA VAL A 185 35.00 -41.36 -15.41
C VAL A 185 36.13 -41.56 -16.43
N ILE A 186 36.08 -40.87 -17.58
CA ILE A 186 37.15 -40.92 -18.60
C ILE A 186 38.48 -40.42 -18.02
N GLY A 187 38.46 -39.31 -17.27
CA GLY A 187 39.63 -38.77 -16.58
C GLY A 187 40.21 -39.74 -15.55
N THR A 188 39.35 -40.38 -14.76
CA THR A 188 39.77 -41.38 -13.76
C THR A 188 40.38 -42.62 -14.43
N LEU A 189 39.75 -43.15 -15.49
CA LEU A 189 40.28 -44.27 -16.26
C LEU A 189 41.60 -43.92 -16.94
N ALA A 190 41.76 -42.70 -17.46
CA ALA A 190 43.01 -42.19 -18.02
C ALA A 190 44.12 -42.11 -16.98
N ALA A 191 43.82 -41.59 -15.78
CA ALA A 191 44.77 -41.50 -14.68
C ALA A 191 45.23 -42.90 -14.22
N VAL A 192 44.29 -43.83 -14.04
CA VAL A 192 44.60 -45.23 -13.67
C VAL A 192 45.41 -45.94 -14.76
N PHE A 193 45.09 -45.72 -16.03
CA PHE A 193 45.82 -46.30 -17.17
C PHE A 193 47.25 -45.75 -17.24
N SER A 194 47.43 -44.43 -17.14
CA SER A 194 48.74 -43.77 -17.15
C SER A 194 49.61 -44.22 -15.97
N PHE A 195 49.02 -44.30 -14.78
CA PHE A 195 49.71 -44.77 -13.58
C PHE A 195 50.21 -46.22 -13.72
N ARG A 196 49.38 -47.12 -14.29
CA ARG A 196 49.76 -48.53 -14.49
C ARG A 196 50.75 -48.77 -15.64
N LYS A 197 50.66 -48.00 -16.73
CA LYS A 197 51.45 -48.24 -17.96
C LYS A 197 52.78 -47.50 -17.99
N ILE A 198 52.88 -46.36 -17.31
CA ILE A 198 54.03 -45.43 -17.37
C ILE A 198 54.64 -45.25 -15.98
N ALA A 199 53.88 -44.73 -15.00
CA ALA A 199 54.45 -44.32 -13.72
C ALA A 199 55.04 -45.49 -12.91
N ARG A 200 54.30 -46.61 -12.79
CA ARG A 200 54.75 -47.77 -12.02
C ARG A 200 55.99 -48.47 -12.62
N PRO A 201 56.08 -48.73 -13.95
CA PRO A 201 57.30 -49.25 -14.54
C PRO A 201 58.52 -48.32 -14.40
N ILE A 202 58.33 -46.99 -14.46
CA ILE A 202 59.43 -46.04 -14.24
C ILE A 202 59.92 -46.11 -12.79
N ASP A 203 59.01 -46.20 -11.82
CA ASP A 203 59.35 -46.35 -10.40
C ASP A 203 60.09 -47.67 -10.13
N GLU A 204 59.66 -48.77 -10.75
CA GLU A 204 60.31 -50.07 -10.66
C GLU A 204 61.72 -50.07 -11.30
N ILE A 205 61.91 -49.39 -12.45
CA ILE A 205 63.24 -49.21 -13.08
C ILE A 205 64.13 -48.27 -12.24
N THR A 206 63.57 -47.21 -11.67
CA THR A 206 64.30 -46.27 -10.79
C THR A 206 64.77 -46.98 -9.52
N THR A 207 63.93 -47.85 -8.96
CA THR A 207 64.29 -48.70 -7.82
C THR A 207 65.43 -49.66 -8.18
N SER A 208 65.38 -50.30 -9.35
CA SER A 208 66.49 -51.13 -9.83
C SER A 208 67.79 -50.35 -10.08
N MET A 209 67.71 -49.12 -10.59
CA MET A 209 68.87 -48.24 -10.79
C MET A 209 69.52 -47.83 -9.45
N ASN A 210 68.71 -47.53 -8.44
CA ASN A 210 69.21 -47.22 -7.09
C ASN A 210 69.88 -48.44 -6.42
N ARG A 211 69.36 -49.65 -6.65
CA ARG A 211 70.00 -50.89 -6.16
C ARG A 211 71.32 -51.18 -6.86
N LEU A 212 71.39 -50.93 -8.18
CA LEU A 212 72.62 -51.07 -8.95
C LEU A 212 73.70 -50.06 -8.50
N ALA A 213 73.31 -48.81 -8.22
CA ALA A 213 74.21 -47.80 -7.66
C ALA A 213 74.73 -48.15 -6.25
N ALA A 214 73.99 -48.96 -5.49
CA ALA A 214 74.40 -49.49 -4.19
C ALA A 214 75.24 -50.78 -4.27
N ASN A 215 75.75 -51.13 -5.47
CA ASN A 215 76.58 -52.29 -5.75
C ASN A 215 75.86 -53.67 -5.59
N ASP A 216 74.53 -53.69 -5.55
CA ASP A 216 73.73 -54.92 -5.57
C ASP A 216 73.43 -55.34 -7.03
N THR A 217 74.35 -56.11 -7.62
CA THR A 217 74.25 -56.61 -9.00
C THR A 217 73.43 -57.88 -9.16
N SER A 218 72.92 -58.44 -8.04
CA SER A 218 72.23 -59.72 -8.00
C SER A 218 70.77 -59.64 -8.48
N ALA A 219 70.15 -58.46 -8.41
CA ALA A 219 68.76 -58.25 -8.82
C ALA A 219 68.61 -58.16 -10.34
N GLU A 220 67.59 -58.84 -10.88
CA GLU A 220 67.23 -58.76 -12.29
C GLU A 220 66.51 -57.44 -12.60
N VAL A 221 66.83 -56.81 -13.74
CA VAL A 221 66.19 -55.54 -14.14
C VAL A 221 64.82 -55.86 -14.74
N PRO A 222 63.71 -55.43 -14.12
CA PRO A 222 62.38 -55.75 -14.63
C PRO A 222 62.09 -55.00 -15.94
N HIS A 223 61.16 -55.55 -16.74
CA HIS A 223 60.62 -54.97 -17.99
C HIS A 223 61.51 -54.97 -19.24
N GLY A 224 62.59 -55.78 -19.28
CA GLY A 224 63.53 -55.83 -20.41
C GLY A 224 62.98 -56.34 -21.76
N GLU A 225 61.83 -57.03 -21.78
CA GLU A 225 61.19 -57.52 -23.02
C GLU A 225 60.22 -56.50 -23.67
N ARG A 226 60.08 -55.32 -23.08
CA ARG A 226 59.22 -54.27 -23.65
C ARG A 226 59.87 -53.65 -24.89
N LYS A 227 59.04 -53.34 -25.90
CA LYS A 227 59.47 -52.74 -27.18
C LYS A 227 59.24 -51.22 -27.26
N ASP A 228 58.99 -50.57 -26.12
CA ASP A 228 58.73 -49.13 -25.99
C ASP A 228 59.92 -48.40 -25.34
N GLU A 229 59.83 -47.09 -25.17
CA GLU A 229 60.90 -46.23 -24.61
C GLU A 229 61.30 -46.63 -23.18
N ILE A 230 60.37 -47.23 -22.43
CA ILE A 230 60.61 -47.78 -21.09
C ILE A 230 61.39 -49.09 -21.17
N GLY A 231 61.12 -49.93 -22.18
CA GLY A 231 61.95 -51.09 -22.52
C GLY A 231 63.36 -50.70 -22.97
N ALA A 232 63.51 -49.60 -23.72
CA ALA A 232 64.83 -49.06 -24.09
C ALA A 232 65.61 -48.54 -22.86
N MET A 233 64.94 -47.91 -21.89
CA MET A 233 65.54 -47.54 -20.60
C MET A 233 65.93 -48.78 -19.76
N SER A 234 65.06 -49.79 -19.67
CA SER A 234 65.36 -51.05 -18.95
C SER A 234 66.53 -51.81 -19.62
N ALA A 235 66.59 -51.85 -20.96
CA ALA A 235 67.71 -52.39 -21.71
C ALA A 235 69.01 -51.59 -21.47
N ALA A 236 68.95 -50.25 -21.41
CA ALA A 236 70.10 -49.42 -21.07
C ALA A 236 70.59 -49.67 -19.63
N VAL A 237 69.68 -49.85 -18.66
CA VAL A 237 70.02 -50.21 -17.27
C VAL A 237 70.59 -51.63 -17.17
N SER A 238 70.11 -52.57 -18.00
CA SER A 238 70.66 -53.93 -18.11
C SER A 238 72.05 -53.94 -18.76
N VAL A 239 72.31 -53.04 -19.74
CA VAL A 239 73.64 -52.77 -20.30
C VAL A 239 74.56 -52.11 -19.27
N PHE A 240 74.06 -51.21 -18.41
CA PHE A 240 74.82 -50.66 -17.28
C PHE A 240 75.15 -51.70 -16.21
N ARG A 241 74.21 -52.61 -15.89
CA ARG A 241 74.47 -53.77 -15.01
C ARG A 241 75.54 -54.70 -15.58
N ASN A 242 75.46 -55.00 -16.88
CA ASN A 242 76.44 -55.84 -17.57
C ASN A 242 77.81 -55.13 -17.70
N ASN A 243 77.84 -53.80 -17.89
CA ASN A 243 79.08 -53.00 -17.89
C ASN A 243 79.65 -52.77 -16.48
N ALA A 244 78.83 -52.80 -15.42
CA ALA A 244 79.29 -52.75 -14.03
C ALA A 244 79.99 -54.06 -13.61
N ILE A 245 79.68 -55.19 -14.27
CA ILE A 245 80.36 -56.47 -14.07
C ILE A 245 81.70 -56.54 -14.83
N GLU A 246 81.89 -55.75 -15.90
CA GLU A 246 83.17 -55.70 -16.66
C GLU A 246 84.11 -54.56 -16.23
N ARG A 247 83.59 -53.54 -15.53
CA ARG A 247 84.34 -52.34 -15.08
C ARG A 247 84.86 -52.46 -13.63
N ALA A 248 85.14 -53.69 -13.20
CA ALA A 248 85.85 -53.98 -11.94
C ALA A 248 87.33 -54.38 -12.17
N ARG A 249 87.84 -54.34 -13.42
CA ARG A 249 89.19 -54.84 -13.76
C ARG A 249 90.14 -53.84 -14.42
N LEU A 250 89.73 -52.63 -14.79
CA LEU A 250 90.57 -51.69 -15.57
C LEU A 250 90.44 -50.22 -15.13
N GLU A 251 90.65 -49.94 -13.85
CA GLU A 251 90.89 -48.57 -13.34
C GLU A 251 92.17 -48.57 -12.47
N GLN A 252 93.26 -49.13 -13.02
CA GLN A 252 94.57 -49.16 -12.37
C GLN A 252 95.68 -48.80 -13.37
N GLU A 253 95.51 -47.75 -14.17
CA GLU A 253 96.61 -47.12 -14.94
C GLU A 253 96.17 -45.77 -15.57
N ALA A 254 96.09 -44.71 -14.78
CA ALA A 254 96.17 -43.34 -15.28
C ALA A 254 96.68 -42.43 -14.16
N ASP A 255 97.89 -42.74 -13.70
CA ASP A 255 98.63 -41.88 -12.79
C ASP A 255 99.58 -40.98 -13.60
N ALA A 256 99.67 -39.73 -13.15
CA ALA A 256 100.62 -38.71 -13.58
C ALA A 256 100.41 -38.01 -14.94
N ASN A 257 99.52 -37.00 -14.95
CA ASN A 257 100.05 -35.67 -15.27
C ASN A 257 99.57 -34.60 -14.28
N ARG A 258 100.58 -33.97 -13.69
CA ARG A 258 100.58 -33.24 -12.44
C ARG A 258 99.94 -31.86 -12.56
N SER A 259 99.25 -31.54 -11.48
CA SER A 259 99.38 -30.29 -10.71
C SER A 259 99.52 -29.01 -11.53
N LEU A 260 98.36 -28.41 -11.84
CA LEU A 260 98.14 -26.96 -11.76
C LEU A 260 96.68 -26.59 -11.43
N SER A 261 95.86 -27.50 -10.87
CA SER A 261 94.48 -27.18 -10.44
C SER A 261 94.02 -27.96 -9.18
N GLU A 262 94.91 -28.56 -8.38
CA GLU A 262 94.54 -29.19 -7.09
C GLU A 262 94.10 -28.12 -6.06
N LYS A 263 94.77 -26.97 -6.04
CA LYS A 263 94.36 -25.81 -5.22
C LYS A 263 93.06 -25.17 -5.73
N GLU A 264 92.82 -25.14 -7.04
CA GLU A 264 91.57 -24.63 -7.58
C GLU A 264 90.42 -25.63 -7.44
N ARG A 265 90.67 -26.95 -7.45
CA ARG A 265 89.64 -27.96 -7.20
C ARG A 265 89.18 -27.94 -5.75
N ILE A 266 90.10 -27.87 -4.79
CA ILE A 266 89.77 -27.71 -3.37
C ILE A 266 89.10 -26.34 -3.14
N ALA A 267 89.59 -25.25 -3.75
CA ALA A 267 88.93 -23.94 -3.64
C ALA A 267 87.56 -23.88 -4.34
N ARG A 268 87.35 -24.55 -5.49
CA ARG A 268 86.05 -24.64 -6.16
C ARG A 268 85.09 -25.61 -5.45
N GLU A 269 85.59 -26.68 -4.86
CA GLU A 269 84.80 -27.59 -4.01
C GLU A 269 84.41 -26.90 -2.70
N GLU A 270 85.31 -26.15 -2.06
CA GLU A 270 84.99 -25.31 -0.89
C GLU A 270 84.02 -24.17 -1.24
N GLN A 271 84.23 -23.47 -2.37
CA GLN A 271 83.33 -22.43 -2.86
C GLN A 271 81.95 -23.02 -3.18
N LYS A 272 81.87 -24.15 -3.91
CA LYS A 272 80.61 -24.84 -4.20
C LYS A 272 79.94 -25.39 -2.95
N ALA A 273 80.71 -25.89 -1.98
CA ALA A 273 80.17 -26.37 -0.71
C ALA A 273 79.61 -25.22 0.13
N ARG A 274 80.27 -24.05 0.12
CA ARG A 274 79.74 -22.82 0.75
C ARG A 274 78.50 -22.32 0.03
N GLU A 275 78.52 -22.20 -1.30
CA GLU A 275 77.35 -21.79 -2.10
C GLU A 275 76.17 -22.76 -1.95
N ALA A 276 76.44 -24.07 -1.90
CA ALA A 276 75.43 -25.10 -1.62
C ALA A 276 74.89 -25.00 -0.19
N ALA A 277 75.74 -24.72 0.81
CA ALA A 277 75.31 -24.50 2.18
C ALA A 277 74.48 -23.22 2.33
N ASP A 278 74.87 -22.13 1.67
CA ASP A 278 74.13 -20.86 1.65
C ASP A 278 72.77 -21.02 0.93
N THR A 279 72.74 -21.78 -0.17
CA THR A 279 71.50 -22.12 -0.88
C THR A 279 70.60 -23.01 -0.03
N GLN A 280 71.16 -24.06 0.60
CA GLN A 280 70.42 -24.95 1.50
C GLN A 280 69.83 -24.18 2.68
N PHE A 281 70.62 -23.28 3.29
CA PHE A 281 70.16 -22.41 4.36
C PHE A 281 69.00 -21.50 3.93
N ALA A 282 69.08 -20.89 2.75
CA ALA A 282 67.99 -20.07 2.21
C ALA A 282 66.73 -20.90 1.91
N VAL A 283 66.88 -22.10 1.34
CA VAL A 283 65.78 -23.03 1.06
C VAL A 283 65.12 -23.52 2.34
N ASP A 284 65.89 -23.89 3.37
CA ASP A 284 65.37 -24.38 4.65
C ASP A 284 64.57 -23.30 5.38
N ASN A 285 65.09 -22.07 5.40
CA ASN A 285 64.39 -20.92 6.00
C ASN A 285 63.12 -20.54 5.21
N LEU A 286 63.18 -20.60 3.88
CA LEU A 286 62.00 -20.35 3.04
C LEU A 286 60.96 -21.46 3.19
N ALA A 287 61.39 -22.72 3.26
CA ALA A 287 60.51 -23.87 3.51
C ALA A 287 59.83 -23.75 4.89
N ASN A 288 60.57 -23.32 5.92
CA ASN A 288 59.98 -23.04 7.22
C ASN A 288 58.96 -21.90 7.17
N GLY A 289 59.29 -20.80 6.46
CA GLY A 289 58.38 -19.67 6.26
C GLY A 289 57.10 -20.06 5.52
N LEU A 290 57.22 -20.86 4.46
CA LEU A 290 56.09 -21.40 3.70
C LEU A 290 55.26 -22.40 4.53
N SER A 291 55.90 -23.23 5.35
CA SER A 291 55.21 -24.13 6.28
C SER A 291 54.35 -23.33 7.26
N ARG A 292 54.92 -22.33 7.92
CA ARG A 292 54.19 -21.44 8.84
C ARG A 292 53.05 -20.70 8.15
N LEU A 293 53.28 -20.22 6.93
CA LEU A 293 52.24 -19.58 6.12
C LEU A 293 51.10 -20.56 5.79
N SER A 294 51.42 -21.82 5.47
CA SER A 294 50.42 -22.87 5.20
C SER A 294 49.61 -23.26 6.44
N GLU A 295 50.19 -23.11 7.63
CA GLU A 295 49.52 -23.27 8.93
C GLU A 295 48.72 -22.02 9.36
N GLY A 296 48.64 -20.99 8.50
CA GLY A 296 47.90 -19.75 8.75
C GLY A 296 48.69 -18.68 9.50
N ASP A 297 49.97 -18.87 9.79
CA ASP A 297 50.82 -17.87 10.44
C ASP A 297 51.37 -16.85 9.44
N VAL A 298 50.54 -15.85 9.11
CA VAL A 298 50.92 -14.72 8.24
C VAL A 298 51.76 -13.67 8.96
N SER A 299 51.94 -13.80 10.28
CA SER A 299 52.77 -12.90 11.10
C SER A 299 54.26 -13.20 11.02
N TYR A 300 54.62 -14.43 10.64
CA TYR A 300 56.01 -14.87 10.59
C TYR A 300 56.84 -14.11 9.55
N ARG A 301 58.08 -13.79 9.92
CA ARG A 301 59.07 -13.16 9.04
C ARG A 301 60.40 -13.87 9.17
N ILE A 302 61.10 -14.02 8.05
CA ILE A 302 62.47 -14.54 8.02
C ILE A 302 63.40 -13.38 8.41
N SER A 303 63.91 -13.44 9.63
CA SER A 303 64.77 -12.41 10.23
C SER A 303 66.25 -12.56 9.88
N GLN A 304 66.69 -13.79 9.61
CA GLN A 304 68.08 -14.09 9.27
C GLN A 304 68.37 -13.72 7.82
N PRO A 305 69.33 -12.81 7.53
CA PRO A 305 69.70 -12.45 6.16
C PRO A 305 70.29 -13.64 5.41
N PHE A 306 69.98 -13.73 4.11
CA PHE A 306 70.67 -14.66 3.22
C PHE A 306 71.88 -13.95 2.59
N VAL A 307 72.72 -14.71 1.89
CA VAL A 307 73.77 -14.12 1.04
C VAL A 307 73.15 -13.17 0.00
N ASP A 308 73.85 -12.09 -0.35
CA ASP A 308 73.30 -10.95 -1.13
C ASP A 308 72.46 -11.35 -2.35
N HIS A 309 72.92 -12.34 -3.13
CA HIS A 309 72.23 -12.78 -4.35
C HIS A 309 70.95 -13.60 -4.09
N LEU A 310 70.76 -14.16 -2.89
CA LEU A 310 69.57 -14.90 -2.46
C LEU A 310 68.66 -14.07 -1.54
N ASP A 311 69.15 -12.99 -0.93
CA ASP A 311 68.39 -12.18 0.04
C ASP A 311 67.14 -11.51 -0.57
N VAL A 312 67.13 -11.31 -1.90
CA VAL A 312 65.94 -10.87 -2.65
C VAL A 312 64.73 -11.78 -2.40
N VAL A 313 64.93 -13.10 -2.26
CA VAL A 313 63.85 -14.07 -2.03
C VAL A 313 63.27 -13.90 -0.62
N ARG A 314 64.13 -13.68 0.38
CA ARG A 314 63.73 -13.38 1.75
C ARG A 314 62.88 -12.11 1.82
N ASN A 315 63.34 -11.05 1.15
CA ASN A 315 62.64 -9.76 1.11
C ASN A 315 61.29 -9.89 0.39
N ASN A 316 61.23 -10.61 -0.74
CA ASN A 316 59.97 -10.87 -1.45
C ASN A 316 58.97 -11.70 -0.63
N PHE A 317 59.44 -12.73 0.09
CA PHE A 317 58.60 -13.51 1.01
C PHE A 317 58.04 -12.62 2.12
N ASN A 318 58.90 -11.87 2.82
CA ASN A 318 58.49 -10.98 3.92
C ASN A 318 57.51 -9.89 3.46
N ALA A 319 57.75 -9.27 2.29
CA ALA A 319 56.86 -8.27 1.72
C ALA A 319 55.50 -8.86 1.31
N SER A 320 55.47 -10.10 0.81
CA SER A 320 54.23 -10.80 0.47
C SER A 320 53.42 -11.14 1.73
N ALA A 321 54.09 -11.64 2.77
CA ALA A 321 53.48 -11.94 4.06
C ALA A 321 52.93 -10.67 4.72
N GLU A 322 53.63 -9.54 4.62
CA GLU A 322 53.16 -8.23 5.11
C GLU A 322 51.91 -7.73 4.39
N LYS A 323 51.88 -7.78 3.06
CA LYS A 323 50.69 -7.40 2.29
C LYS A 323 49.50 -8.29 2.62
N LEU A 324 49.71 -9.60 2.76
CA LEU A 324 48.65 -10.54 3.12
C LEU A 324 48.12 -10.27 4.54
N GLN A 325 49.01 -10.09 5.51
CA GLN A 325 48.62 -9.75 6.89
C GLN A 325 47.83 -8.44 6.92
N SER A 326 48.28 -7.40 6.21
CA SER A 326 47.59 -6.11 6.14
C SER A 326 46.18 -6.24 5.52
N ALA A 327 46.06 -7.00 4.44
CA ALA A 327 44.77 -7.28 3.81
C ALA A 327 43.82 -8.02 4.75
N LEU A 328 44.27 -9.11 5.39
CA LEU A 328 43.46 -9.87 6.34
C LEU A 328 43.07 -9.05 7.58
N SER A 329 43.96 -8.18 8.05
CA SER A 329 43.68 -7.27 9.18
C SER A 329 42.58 -6.26 8.84
N ARG A 330 42.59 -5.70 7.62
CA ARG A 330 41.52 -4.81 7.13
C ARG A 330 40.20 -5.55 6.97
N VAL A 331 40.22 -6.79 6.50
CA VAL A 331 39.01 -7.63 6.42
C VAL A 331 38.45 -7.89 7.81
N ALA A 332 39.30 -8.16 8.81
CA ALA A 332 38.89 -8.35 10.21
C ALA A 332 38.30 -7.08 10.83
N GLU A 333 38.86 -5.90 10.52
CA GLU A 333 38.29 -4.62 10.95
C GLU A 333 36.91 -4.39 10.33
N ASN A 334 36.77 -4.59 9.02
CA ASN A 334 35.49 -4.48 8.33
C ASN A 334 34.44 -5.48 8.86
N ALA A 335 34.85 -6.73 9.13
CA ALA A 335 33.97 -7.75 9.70
C ALA A 335 33.42 -7.33 11.08
N ARG A 336 34.26 -6.78 11.95
CA ARG A 336 33.84 -6.22 13.24
C ARG A 336 32.93 -5.00 13.08
N GLY A 337 33.21 -4.15 12.09
CA GLY A 337 32.33 -3.01 11.75
C GLY A 337 30.94 -3.47 11.29
N ILE A 338 30.86 -4.50 10.45
CA ILE A 338 29.59 -5.08 9.99
C ILE A 338 28.84 -5.72 11.16
N ASP A 339 29.51 -6.46 12.04
CA ASP A 339 28.88 -7.05 13.23
C ASP A 339 28.29 -5.98 14.17
N ALA A 340 29.05 -4.92 14.44
CA ALA A 340 28.55 -3.79 15.23
C ALA A 340 27.34 -3.11 14.57
N GLY A 341 27.41 -2.84 13.26
CA GLY A 341 26.32 -2.24 12.50
C GLY A 341 25.07 -3.12 12.45
N ALA A 342 25.22 -4.43 12.28
CA ALA A 342 24.10 -5.37 12.29
C ALA A 342 23.40 -5.42 13.67
N ASN A 343 24.16 -5.36 14.76
CA ASN A 343 23.60 -5.27 16.11
C ASN A 343 22.86 -3.94 16.36
N GLU A 344 23.36 -2.83 15.81
CA GLU A 344 22.71 -1.52 15.90
C GLU A 344 21.40 -1.49 15.10
N ILE A 345 21.40 -2.01 13.86
CA ILE A 345 20.18 -2.13 13.04
C ILE A 345 19.16 -3.00 13.75
N ARG A 346 19.57 -4.12 14.36
CA ARG A 346 18.66 -4.98 15.15
C ARG A 346 18.00 -4.20 16.30
N ALA A 347 18.79 -3.45 17.08
CA ALA A 347 18.24 -2.65 18.18
C ALA A 347 17.26 -1.58 17.69
N ALA A 348 17.55 -0.95 16.54
CA ALA A 348 16.65 0.02 15.91
C ALA A 348 15.37 -0.63 15.37
N ALA A 349 15.47 -1.84 14.80
CA ALA A 349 14.32 -2.61 14.34
C ALA A 349 13.41 -3.01 15.51
N ASP A 350 13.98 -3.45 16.64
CA ASP A 350 13.21 -3.77 17.85
C ASP A 350 12.47 -2.54 18.42
N ASP A 351 13.09 -1.35 18.40
CA ASP A 351 12.41 -0.10 18.81
C ASP A 351 11.28 0.26 17.83
N LEU A 352 11.53 0.13 16.53
CA LEU A 352 10.53 0.38 15.50
C LEU A 352 9.37 -0.62 15.59
N ALA A 353 9.63 -1.88 15.94
CA ALA A 353 8.62 -2.91 16.20
C ALA A 353 7.64 -2.45 17.29
N LYS A 354 8.16 -2.09 18.47
CA LYS A 354 7.37 -1.64 19.61
C LYS A 354 6.55 -0.39 19.29
N ARG A 355 7.14 0.56 18.55
CA ARG A 355 6.43 1.76 18.11
C ARG A 355 5.33 1.44 17.10
N THR A 356 5.56 0.48 16.22
CA THR A 356 4.57 0.03 15.23
C THR A 356 3.41 -0.69 15.92
N GLU A 357 3.68 -1.54 16.91
CA GLU A 357 2.64 -2.16 17.76
C GLU A 357 1.80 -1.11 18.50
N GLN A 358 2.45 -0.12 19.11
CA GLN A 358 1.74 0.94 19.83
C GLN A 358 0.94 1.85 18.88
N GLN A 359 1.46 2.08 17.68
CA GLN A 359 0.75 2.80 16.63
C GLN A 359 -0.47 2.01 16.14
N ALA A 360 -0.34 0.69 15.95
CA ALA A 360 -1.47 -0.17 15.57
C ALA A 360 -2.60 -0.09 16.61
N ALA A 361 -2.27 -0.20 17.90
CA ALA A 361 -3.25 -0.04 18.97
C ALA A 361 -3.93 1.33 18.95
N SER A 362 -3.17 2.41 18.70
CA SER A 362 -3.72 3.77 18.62
C SER A 362 -4.64 3.96 17.41
N VAL A 363 -4.29 3.35 16.27
CA VAL A 363 -5.10 3.37 15.04
C VAL A 363 -6.40 2.58 15.25
N GLU A 364 -6.35 1.44 15.91
CA GLU A 364 -7.52 0.63 16.24
C GLU A 364 -8.49 1.36 17.18
N GLU A 365 -7.98 1.99 18.25
CA GLU A 365 -8.79 2.80 19.16
C GLU A 365 -9.41 4.02 18.45
N THR A 366 -8.64 4.68 17.58
CA THR A 366 -9.14 5.81 16.78
C THR A 366 -10.22 5.36 15.79
N ALA A 367 -10.05 4.21 15.15
CA ALA A 367 -11.05 3.64 14.23
C ALA A 367 -12.36 3.33 14.96
N ALA A 368 -12.29 2.71 16.14
CA ALA A 368 -13.46 2.42 16.96
C ALA A 368 -14.19 3.70 17.39
N ALA A 369 -13.46 4.71 17.87
CA ALA A 369 -14.04 6.01 18.23
C ALA A 369 -14.67 6.72 17.02
N LEU A 370 -14.04 6.63 15.85
CA LEU A 370 -14.60 7.20 14.62
C LEU A 370 -15.86 6.49 14.16
N GLU A 371 -15.98 5.17 14.34
CA GLU A 371 -17.20 4.42 14.01
C GLU A 371 -18.37 4.83 14.92
N GLU A 372 -18.10 5.02 16.22
CA GLU A 372 -19.09 5.54 17.18
C GLU A 372 -19.54 6.96 16.81
N ILE A 373 -18.60 7.86 16.50
CA ILE A 373 -18.89 9.23 16.07
C ILE A 373 -19.68 9.21 14.75
N THR A 374 -19.29 8.39 13.79
CA THR A 374 -19.97 8.26 12.48
C THR A 374 -21.42 7.83 12.67
N THR A 375 -21.66 6.86 13.55
CA THR A 375 -23.01 6.41 13.91
C THR A 375 -23.82 7.55 14.55
N THR A 376 -23.22 8.25 15.51
CA THR A 376 -23.87 9.36 16.23
C THR A 376 -24.22 10.52 15.29
N VAL A 377 -23.30 10.92 14.41
CA VAL A 377 -23.54 11.97 13.41
C VAL A 377 -24.63 11.55 12.43
N LYS A 378 -24.61 10.30 11.94
CA LYS A 378 -25.65 9.78 11.04
C LYS A 378 -27.05 9.83 11.68
N ASP A 379 -27.16 9.41 12.94
CA ASP A 379 -28.42 9.49 13.69
C ASP A 379 -28.85 10.93 13.93
N SER A 380 -27.90 11.83 14.18
CA SER A 380 -28.15 13.26 14.39
C SER A 380 -28.64 13.94 13.11
N THR A 381 -28.06 13.61 11.96
CA THR A 381 -28.52 14.04 10.62
C THR A 381 -29.96 13.60 10.38
N LYS A 382 -30.27 12.34 10.66
CA LYS A 382 -31.64 11.81 10.50
C LYS A 382 -32.64 12.56 11.39
N ARG A 383 -32.31 12.75 12.68
CA ARG A 383 -33.16 13.49 13.62
C ARG A 383 -33.35 14.95 13.20
N ALA A 384 -32.30 15.59 12.70
CA ALA A 384 -32.38 16.96 12.20
C ALA A 384 -33.28 17.07 10.96
N GLN A 385 -33.23 16.11 10.04
CA GLN A 385 -34.14 16.03 8.90
C GLN A 385 -35.60 15.83 9.32
N GLU A 386 -35.85 14.91 10.26
CA GLU A 386 -37.19 14.69 10.82
C GLU A 386 -37.74 15.95 11.52
N ALA A 387 -36.90 16.63 12.30
CA ALA A 387 -37.23 17.90 12.94
C ALA A 387 -37.55 18.98 11.89
N GLY A 388 -36.77 19.05 10.79
CA GLY A 388 -36.99 19.99 9.70
C GLY A 388 -38.36 19.79 9.04
N HIS A 389 -38.75 18.53 8.78
CA HIS A 389 -40.08 18.22 8.29
C HIS A 389 -41.19 18.59 9.27
N LEU A 390 -40.97 18.40 10.57
CA LEU A 390 -41.96 18.73 11.59
C LEU A 390 -42.18 20.24 11.72
N VAL A 391 -41.09 21.01 11.70
CA VAL A 391 -41.11 22.49 11.70
C VAL A 391 -41.76 23.03 10.43
N ALA A 392 -41.45 22.46 9.26
CA ALA A 392 -42.09 22.87 8.01
C ALA A 392 -43.61 22.67 8.04
N ARG A 393 -44.10 21.56 8.60
CA ARG A 393 -45.55 21.34 8.79
C ARG A 393 -46.15 22.31 9.81
N ALA A 394 -45.46 22.57 10.92
CA ALA A 394 -45.90 23.52 11.93
C ALA A 394 -46.02 24.94 11.34
N ARG A 395 -45.08 25.35 10.49
CA ARG A 395 -45.12 26.61 9.74
C ARG A 395 -46.39 26.72 8.91
N THR A 396 -46.66 25.72 8.08
CA THR A 396 -47.87 25.71 7.24
C THR A 396 -49.15 25.76 8.09
N GLY A 397 -49.20 25.03 9.20
CA GLY A 397 -50.32 25.09 10.14
C GLY A 397 -50.52 26.47 10.78
N ALA A 398 -49.44 27.14 11.14
CA ALA A 398 -49.46 28.49 11.70
C ALA A 398 -49.90 29.54 10.65
N GLU A 399 -49.37 29.47 9.42
CA GLU A 399 -49.76 30.32 8.29
C GLU A 399 -51.27 30.16 7.97
N GLN A 400 -51.77 28.92 7.98
CA GLN A 400 -53.19 28.65 7.77
C GLN A 400 -54.06 29.16 8.91
N SER A 401 -53.62 29.01 10.16
CA SER A 401 -54.31 29.54 11.34
C SER A 401 -54.38 31.08 11.31
N GLY A 402 -53.29 31.74 10.92
CA GLY A 402 -53.27 33.20 10.72
C GLY A 402 -54.27 33.67 9.66
N ASN A 403 -54.44 32.91 8.57
CA ASN A 403 -55.48 33.20 7.56
C ASN A 403 -56.90 33.04 8.10
N VAL A 404 -57.16 32.03 8.93
CA VAL A 404 -58.48 31.82 9.56
C VAL A 404 -58.80 32.95 10.54
N VAL A 405 -57.85 33.35 11.38
CA VAL A 405 -58.04 34.46 12.32
C VAL A 405 -58.27 35.77 11.59
N ARG A 406 -57.55 36.04 10.50
CA ARG A 406 -57.78 37.23 9.67
C ARG A 406 -59.18 37.30 9.09
N LYS A 407 -59.73 36.17 8.65
CA LYS A 407 -61.14 36.07 8.22
C LYS A 407 -62.11 36.28 9.38
N ALA A 408 -61.79 35.77 10.57
CA ALA A 408 -62.61 35.96 11.76
C ALA A 408 -62.66 37.43 12.22
N VAL A 409 -61.54 38.16 12.16
CA VAL A 409 -61.50 39.61 12.42
C VAL A 409 -62.45 40.35 11.48
N VAL A 410 -62.33 40.12 10.17
CA VAL A 410 -63.20 40.76 9.16
C VAL A 410 -64.68 40.45 9.40
N ALA A 411 -65.01 39.20 9.78
CA ALA A 411 -66.39 38.82 10.11
C ALA A 411 -66.90 39.55 11.36
N MET A 412 -66.07 39.69 12.40
CA MET A 412 -66.44 40.40 13.62
C MET A 412 -66.59 41.91 13.40
N GLU A 413 -65.73 42.53 12.58
CA GLU A 413 -65.88 43.94 12.16
C GLU A 413 -67.19 44.17 11.38
N GLN A 414 -67.61 43.21 10.55
CA GLN A 414 -68.91 43.27 9.87
C GLN A 414 -70.09 43.16 10.85
N ILE A 415 -69.98 42.31 11.88
CA ILE A 415 -70.99 42.18 12.94
C ILE A 415 -71.06 43.46 13.79
N GLU A 416 -69.92 44.07 14.12
CA GLU A 416 -69.84 45.35 14.84
C GLU A 416 -70.57 46.44 14.05
N LYS A 417 -70.24 46.57 12.76
CA LYS A 417 -70.87 47.53 11.85
C LYS A 417 -72.39 47.31 11.76
N SER A 418 -72.83 46.06 11.59
CA SER A 418 -74.26 45.71 11.54
C SER A 418 -74.97 46.06 12.86
N SER A 419 -74.33 45.81 14.01
CA SER A 419 -74.87 46.17 15.32
C SER A 419 -75.02 47.68 15.50
N SER A 420 -74.05 48.46 15.00
CA SER A 420 -74.14 49.93 14.97
C SER A 420 -75.27 50.42 14.06
N GLU A 421 -75.47 49.81 12.89
CA GLU A 421 -76.58 50.14 11.99
C GLU A 421 -77.94 49.83 12.62
N ILE A 422 -78.07 48.68 13.30
CA ILE A 422 -79.27 48.33 14.05
C ILE A 422 -79.54 49.37 15.16
N SER A 423 -78.52 49.78 15.91
CA SER A 423 -78.67 50.80 16.97
C SER A 423 -79.22 52.14 16.43
N ASN A 424 -78.80 52.54 15.23
CA ASN A 424 -79.33 53.71 14.54
C ASN A 424 -80.81 53.53 14.16
N ILE A 425 -81.18 52.37 13.61
CA ILE A 425 -82.57 52.05 13.25
C ILE A 425 -83.47 52.08 14.50
N ILE A 426 -83.01 51.50 15.62
CA ILE A 426 -83.78 51.52 16.88
C ILE A 426 -83.96 52.95 17.40
N SER A 427 -82.96 53.82 17.23
CA SER A 427 -83.07 55.24 17.60
C SER A 427 -84.10 55.97 16.75
N VAL A 428 -84.20 55.67 15.44
CA VAL A 428 -85.26 56.20 14.57
C VAL A 428 -86.63 55.67 14.97
N ILE A 429 -86.75 54.40 15.35
CA ILE A 429 -88.03 53.81 15.82
C ILE A 429 -88.50 54.49 17.11
N ASP A 430 -87.60 54.74 18.06
CA ASP A 430 -87.92 55.50 19.29
C ASP A 430 -88.40 56.92 18.97
N GLU A 431 -87.77 57.59 18.00
CA GLU A 431 -88.21 58.91 17.53
C GLU A 431 -89.59 58.88 16.86
N ILE A 432 -89.87 57.88 16.01
CA ILE A 432 -91.20 57.67 15.40
C ILE A 432 -92.25 57.40 16.47
N ALA A 433 -91.94 56.58 17.48
CA ALA A 433 -92.83 56.31 18.59
C ALA A 433 -93.13 57.58 19.40
N PHE A 434 -92.12 58.41 19.64
CA PHE A 434 -92.29 59.72 20.31
C PHE A 434 -93.16 60.68 19.49
N GLN A 435 -92.91 60.81 18.18
CA GLN A 435 -93.72 61.63 17.27
C GLN A 435 -95.17 61.13 17.21
N THR A 436 -95.38 59.81 17.15
CA THR A 436 -96.71 59.19 17.14
C THR A 436 -97.47 59.45 18.44
N ASN A 437 -96.78 59.38 19.59
CA ASN A 437 -97.34 59.72 20.89
C ASN A 437 -97.76 61.21 20.97
N LEU A 438 -96.98 62.13 20.40
CA LEU A 438 -97.34 63.55 20.31
C LEU A 438 -98.52 63.80 19.36
N LEU A 439 -98.55 63.14 18.20
CA LEU A 439 -99.67 63.20 17.25
C LEU A 439 -100.98 62.69 17.87
N ALA A 440 -100.90 61.56 18.58
CA ALA A 440 -102.02 60.96 19.29
C ALA A 440 -102.51 61.85 20.43
N LEU A 441 -101.60 62.52 21.16
CA LEU A 441 -101.94 63.52 22.16
C LEU A 441 -102.70 64.70 21.53
N ASN A 442 -102.19 65.26 20.43
CA ASN A 442 -102.83 66.35 19.71
C ASN A 442 -104.22 65.95 19.19
N ALA A 443 -104.36 64.74 18.63
CA ALA A 443 -105.64 64.20 18.19
C ALA A 443 -106.61 63.98 19.36
N GLY A 444 -106.13 63.52 20.51
CA GLY A 444 -106.93 63.36 21.72
C GLY A 444 -107.43 64.71 22.28
N VAL A 445 -106.60 65.75 22.22
CA VAL A 445 -106.99 67.12 22.60
C VAL A 445 -108.06 67.68 21.66
N GLU A 446 -107.90 67.51 20.34
CA GLU A 446 -108.88 68.00 19.36
C GLU A 446 -110.21 67.19 19.42
N ALA A 447 -110.14 65.89 19.72
CA ALA A 447 -111.31 65.06 19.97
C ALA A 447 -112.08 65.48 21.23
N ALA A 448 -111.38 65.86 22.31
CA ALA A 448 -112.00 66.44 23.50
C ALA A 448 -112.66 67.79 23.21
N ARG A 449 -112.07 68.59 22.30
CA ARG A 449 -112.60 69.88 21.84
C ARG A 449 -113.89 69.74 21.02
N ALA A 450 -114.07 68.63 20.31
CA ALA A 450 -115.26 68.33 19.50
C ALA A 450 -116.47 67.79 20.31
N GLY A 451 -116.35 67.60 21.63
CA GLY A 451 -117.46 67.20 22.51
C GLY A 451 -118.03 65.80 22.23
N GLU A 452 -119.36 65.64 22.24
CA GLU A 452 -120.05 64.35 22.01
C GLU A 452 -119.69 63.72 20.65
N ALA A 453 -119.46 64.53 19.61
CA ALA A 453 -119.12 64.04 18.26
C ALA A 453 -117.70 63.45 18.17
N GLY A 454 -116.81 63.79 19.11
CA GLY A 454 -115.40 63.37 19.13
C GLY A 454 -115.10 62.12 19.97
N LYS A 455 -116.07 61.57 20.71
CA LYS A 455 -115.84 60.44 21.65
C LYS A 455 -115.17 59.22 21.00
N GLY A 456 -115.59 58.85 19.78
CA GLY A 456 -114.97 57.73 19.05
C GLY A 456 -113.52 58.00 18.66
N PHE A 457 -113.21 59.23 18.23
CA PHE A 457 -111.85 59.67 17.92
C PHE A 457 -110.96 59.74 19.17
N ALA A 458 -111.50 60.13 20.32
CA ALA A 458 -110.76 60.20 21.57
C ALA A 458 -110.28 58.79 22.03
N VAL A 459 -111.12 57.76 21.87
CA VAL A 459 -110.73 56.36 22.18
C VAL A 459 -109.62 55.89 21.25
N VAL A 460 -109.74 56.14 19.94
CA VAL A 460 -108.69 55.78 18.97
C VAL A 460 -107.39 56.52 19.27
N ALA A 461 -107.45 57.82 19.59
CA ALA A 461 -106.28 58.61 19.95
C ALA A 461 -105.59 58.07 21.22
N GLN A 462 -106.35 57.62 22.22
CA GLN A 462 -105.79 57.01 23.42
C GLN A 462 -105.14 55.65 23.15
N GLU A 463 -105.77 54.80 22.33
CA GLU A 463 -105.21 53.50 21.93
C GLU A 463 -103.91 53.67 21.13
N VAL A 464 -103.88 54.61 20.17
CA VAL A 464 -102.67 54.94 19.40
C VAL A 464 -101.57 55.48 20.31
N ARG A 465 -101.92 56.27 21.32
CA ARG A 465 -100.97 56.80 22.30
C ARG A 465 -100.37 55.68 23.15
N GLU A 466 -101.19 54.75 23.65
CA GLU A 466 -100.74 53.62 24.43
C GLU A 466 -99.87 52.66 23.60
N LEU A 467 -100.22 52.43 22.33
CA LEU A 467 -99.40 51.66 21.39
C LEU A 467 -98.05 52.35 21.13
N ALA A 468 -98.04 53.67 20.93
CA ALA A 468 -96.82 54.43 20.74
C ALA A 468 -95.90 54.35 21.97
N GLN A 469 -96.47 54.42 23.18
CA GLN A 469 -95.72 54.30 24.44
C GLN A 469 -95.16 52.88 24.65
N ARG A 470 -95.93 51.83 24.28
CA ARG A 470 -95.43 50.44 24.24
C ARG A 470 -94.28 50.27 23.24
N SER A 471 -94.39 50.87 22.04
CA SER A 471 -93.33 50.84 21.03
C SER A 471 -92.06 51.54 21.50
N ALA A 472 -92.17 52.69 22.17
CA ALA A 472 -91.02 53.41 22.74
C ALA A 472 -90.31 52.59 23.83
N ASN A 473 -91.08 51.95 24.72
CA ASN A 473 -90.51 51.07 25.75
C ASN A 473 -89.80 49.86 25.12
N ALA A 474 -90.42 49.20 24.14
CA ALA A 474 -89.79 48.08 23.42
C ALA A 474 -88.53 48.52 22.66
N ALA A 475 -88.54 49.71 22.04
CA ALA A 475 -87.37 50.27 21.38
C ALA A 475 -86.23 50.52 22.39
N LYS A 476 -86.52 51.04 23.58
CA LYS A 476 -85.54 51.19 24.67
C LYS A 476 -84.94 49.86 25.13
N ASP A 477 -85.76 48.83 25.31
CA ASP A 477 -85.28 47.51 25.74
C ASP A 477 -84.38 46.89 24.66
N ILE A 478 -84.77 46.98 23.38
CA ILE A 478 -83.93 46.52 22.27
C ILE A 478 -82.64 47.34 22.19
N LYS A 479 -82.70 48.67 22.39
CA LYS A 479 -81.51 49.53 22.40
C LYS A 479 -80.51 49.12 23.49
N ALA A 480 -80.99 48.78 24.68
CA ALA A 480 -80.15 48.30 25.76
C ALA A 480 -79.48 46.95 25.41
N LEU A 481 -80.23 46.01 24.82
CA LEU A 481 -79.69 44.73 24.35
C LEU A 481 -78.65 44.92 23.25
N ILE A 482 -78.92 45.75 22.24
CA ILE A 482 -77.99 46.03 21.15
C ILE A 482 -76.74 46.74 21.65
N THR A 483 -76.86 47.66 22.60
CA THR A 483 -75.70 48.32 23.22
C THR A 483 -74.80 47.29 23.93
N THR A 484 -75.41 46.38 24.68
CA THR A 484 -74.68 45.30 25.37
C THR A 484 -73.99 44.37 24.36
N SER A 485 -74.71 43.95 23.31
CA SER A 485 -74.15 43.13 22.23
C SER A 485 -72.99 43.85 21.53
N ASN A 486 -73.09 45.16 21.29
CA ASN A 486 -72.03 45.93 20.65
C ASN A 486 -70.76 45.93 21.50
N THR A 487 -70.88 46.13 22.83
CA THR A 487 -69.74 46.02 23.75
C THR A 487 -69.09 44.62 23.72
N GLN A 488 -69.90 43.56 23.68
CA GLN A 488 -69.40 42.18 23.60
C GLN A 488 -68.68 41.90 22.26
N VAL A 489 -69.24 42.39 21.15
CA VAL A 489 -68.61 42.25 19.82
C VAL A 489 -67.30 43.03 19.78
N GLN A 490 -67.25 44.24 20.32
CA GLN A 490 -66.02 45.04 20.37
C GLN A 490 -64.90 44.35 21.16
N GLN A 491 -65.23 43.77 22.33
CA GLN A 491 -64.29 42.94 23.10
C GLN A 491 -63.86 41.69 22.30
N GLY A 492 -64.79 41.07 21.57
CA GLY A 492 -64.49 39.93 20.69
C GLY A 492 -63.52 40.30 19.56
N VAL A 493 -63.71 41.44 18.90
CA VAL A 493 -62.80 41.96 17.87
C VAL A 493 -61.40 42.17 18.45
N GLU A 494 -61.30 42.79 19.63
CA GLU A 494 -60.02 43.04 20.30
C GLU A 494 -59.26 41.74 20.61
N LEU A 495 -59.92 40.75 21.23
CA LEU A 495 -59.33 39.45 21.56
C LEU A 495 -58.89 38.66 20.32
N VAL A 496 -59.69 38.67 19.25
CA VAL A 496 -59.35 38.00 17.99
C VAL A 496 -58.17 38.73 17.31
N GLY A 497 -58.12 40.07 17.41
CA GLY A 497 -57.00 40.87 16.93
C GLY A 497 -55.69 40.61 17.69
N GLU A 498 -55.74 40.48 19.02
CA GLU A 498 -54.61 40.04 19.84
C GLU A 498 -54.14 38.64 19.46
N THR A 499 -55.08 37.71 19.26
CA THR A 499 -54.78 36.35 18.80
C THR A 499 -54.08 36.37 17.43
N GLY A 500 -54.51 37.25 16.53
CA GLY A 500 -53.88 37.45 15.22
C GLY A 500 -52.41 37.90 15.33
N ARG A 501 -52.13 38.90 16.16
CA ARG A 501 -50.75 39.39 16.42
C ARG A 501 -49.86 38.32 17.06
N ALA A 502 -50.40 37.55 18.00
CA ALA A 502 -49.68 36.44 18.61
C ALA A 502 -49.32 35.35 17.57
N LEU A 503 -50.25 35.01 16.68
CA LEU A 503 -49.98 34.07 15.59
C LEU A 503 -48.95 34.58 14.59
N GLU A 504 -48.95 35.87 14.26
CA GLU A 504 -47.92 36.48 13.40
C GLU A 504 -46.51 36.35 14.01
N THR A 505 -46.40 36.52 15.33
CA THR A 505 -45.15 36.30 16.07
C THR A 505 -44.72 34.84 16.00
N ILE A 506 -45.64 33.90 16.25
CA ILE A 506 -45.36 32.44 16.17
C ILE A 506 -44.89 32.06 14.76
N VAL A 507 -45.52 32.60 13.70
CA VAL A 507 -45.09 32.32 12.32
C VAL A 507 -43.64 32.79 12.09
N ALA A 508 -43.28 33.97 12.58
CA ALA A 508 -41.91 34.48 12.46
C ALA A 508 -40.90 33.61 13.24
N GLU A 509 -41.22 33.21 14.47
CA GLU A 509 -40.36 32.32 15.27
C GLU A 509 -40.18 30.95 14.62
N VAL A 510 -41.26 30.36 14.10
CA VAL A 510 -41.19 29.07 13.40
C VAL A 510 -40.37 29.16 12.11
N GLN A 511 -40.38 30.31 11.41
CA GLN A 511 -39.50 30.54 10.26
C GLN A 511 -38.02 30.59 10.65
N GLU A 512 -37.68 31.24 11.77
CA GLU A 512 -36.31 31.24 12.29
C GLU A 512 -35.86 29.85 12.74
N ILE A 513 -36.73 29.11 13.43
CA ILE A 513 -36.46 27.70 13.80
C ILE A 513 -36.19 26.88 12.54
N ASN A 514 -37.00 27.04 11.49
CA ASN A 514 -36.81 26.33 10.23
C ASN A 514 -35.43 26.64 9.60
N ARG A 515 -35.02 27.91 9.63
CA ARG A 515 -33.70 28.35 9.14
C ARG A 515 -32.55 27.69 9.92
N HIS A 516 -32.65 27.65 11.25
CA HIS A 516 -31.65 26.99 12.10
C HIS A 516 -31.59 25.48 11.87
N VAL A 517 -32.73 24.81 11.75
CA VAL A 517 -32.76 23.36 11.50
C VAL A 517 -32.16 23.01 10.14
N MET A 518 -32.44 23.81 9.10
CA MET A 518 -31.81 23.61 7.79
C MET A 518 -30.28 23.77 7.84
N ALA A 519 -29.78 24.76 8.59
CA ALA A 519 -28.34 24.94 8.79
C ALA A 519 -27.70 23.76 9.57
N ILE A 520 -28.42 23.18 10.55
CA ILE A 520 -27.97 21.98 11.26
C ILE A 520 -27.90 20.78 10.31
N VAL A 521 -28.91 20.59 9.45
CA VAL A 521 -28.93 19.50 8.45
C VAL A 521 -27.75 19.64 7.48
N GLU A 522 -27.48 20.84 6.98
CA GLU A 522 -26.35 21.12 6.10
C GLU A 522 -25.01 20.82 6.80
N SER A 523 -24.80 21.35 8.01
CA SER A 523 -23.59 21.11 8.79
C SER A 523 -23.38 19.63 9.12
N ALA A 524 -24.45 18.90 9.47
CA ALA A 524 -24.38 17.47 9.76
C ALA A 524 -24.04 16.64 8.50
N GLN A 525 -24.51 17.08 7.33
CA GLN A 525 -24.15 16.46 6.04
C GLN A 525 -22.66 16.69 5.71
N GLU A 526 -22.14 17.89 5.95
CA GLU A 526 -20.71 18.21 5.80
C GLU A 526 -19.84 17.39 6.77
N GLN A 527 -20.24 17.30 8.05
CA GLN A 527 -19.55 16.47 9.04
C GLN A 527 -19.52 15.00 8.63
N SER A 528 -20.63 14.46 8.12
CA SER A 528 -20.69 13.08 7.62
C SER A 528 -19.71 12.85 6.46
N SER A 529 -19.56 13.83 5.56
CA SER A 529 -18.59 13.77 4.47
C SER A 529 -17.15 13.85 4.98
N GLY A 530 -16.88 14.76 5.92
CA GLY A 530 -15.57 14.88 6.57
C GLY A 530 -15.15 13.60 7.30
N LEU A 531 -16.08 12.97 8.02
CA LEU A 531 -15.82 11.70 8.70
C LEU A 531 -15.50 10.56 7.73
N GLN A 532 -16.12 10.51 6.54
CA GLN A 532 -15.75 9.54 5.50
C GLN A 532 -14.31 9.73 5.00
N GLN A 533 -13.86 10.98 4.87
CA GLN A 533 -12.47 11.28 4.50
C GLN A 533 -11.50 10.87 5.62
N ILE A 534 -11.84 11.16 6.88
CA ILE A 534 -11.02 10.74 8.03
C ILE A 534 -10.95 9.20 8.10
N ASN A 535 -12.07 8.50 7.92
CA ASN A 535 -12.11 7.05 7.89
C ASN A 535 -11.20 6.46 6.80
N THR A 536 -11.16 7.10 5.62
CA THR A 536 -10.24 6.71 4.55
C THR A 536 -8.78 6.93 4.95
N ALA A 537 -8.46 8.04 5.60
CA ALA A 537 -7.12 8.32 6.09
C ALA A 537 -6.67 7.34 7.19
N VAL A 538 -7.57 6.94 8.10
CA VAL A 538 -7.28 5.94 9.13
C VAL A 538 -7.04 4.56 8.52
N ASN A 539 -7.83 4.13 7.53
CA ASN A 539 -7.56 2.91 6.78
C ASN A 539 -6.20 2.94 6.08
N GLN A 540 -5.79 4.10 5.55
CA GLN A 540 -4.46 4.25 4.97
C GLN A 540 -3.36 4.14 6.04
N MET A 541 -3.55 4.75 7.21
CA MET A 541 -2.62 4.63 8.33
C MET A 541 -2.50 3.19 8.83
N ASP A 542 -3.58 2.42 8.87
CA ASP A 542 -3.56 0.99 9.21
C ASP A 542 -2.71 0.20 8.21
N GLN A 543 -2.94 0.38 6.91
CA GLN A 543 -2.13 -0.27 5.86
C GLN A 543 -0.65 0.08 5.96
N ASP A 544 -0.32 1.34 6.21
CA ASP A 544 1.08 1.76 6.33
C ASP A 544 1.70 1.26 7.65
N THR A 545 0.91 1.11 8.71
CA THR A 545 1.34 0.46 9.97
C THR A 545 1.65 -1.02 9.74
N GLN A 546 0.82 -1.74 8.98
CA GLN A 546 1.09 -3.13 8.59
C GLN A 546 2.33 -3.27 7.71
N LYS A 547 2.55 -2.35 6.76
CA LYS A 547 3.79 -2.31 5.96
C LYS A 547 5.01 -2.05 6.84
N ASN A 548 4.90 -1.16 7.83
CA ASN A 548 5.99 -0.93 8.78
C ASN A 548 6.30 -2.21 9.57
N ALA A 549 5.29 -2.96 9.99
CA ALA A 549 5.50 -4.24 10.68
C ALA A 549 6.24 -5.24 9.78
N ALA A 550 5.83 -5.37 8.51
CA ALA A 550 6.53 -6.22 7.54
C ALA A 550 7.98 -5.77 7.29
N MET A 551 8.22 -4.45 7.15
CA MET A 551 9.57 -3.90 6.98
C MET A 551 10.45 -4.14 8.22
N VAL A 552 9.87 -4.09 9.42
CA VAL A 552 10.57 -4.40 10.67
C VAL A 552 10.99 -5.87 10.71
N GLU A 553 10.10 -6.79 10.33
CA GLU A 553 10.42 -8.22 10.23
C GLU A 553 11.56 -8.47 9.22
N GLU A 554 11.47 -7.86 8.03
CA GLU A 554 12.51 -7.98 7.00
C GLU A 554 13.85 -7.40 7.46
N SER A 555 13.84 -6.21 8.08
CA SER A 555 15.06 -5.57 8.61
C SER A 555 15.71 -6.37 9.73
N THR A 556 14.88 -6.99 10.58
CA THR A 556 15.35 -7.88 11.65
C THR A 556 15.98 -9.15 11.07
N ALA A 557 15.35 -9.77 10.08
CA ALA A 557 15.88 -10.93 9.38
C ALA A 557 17.19 -10.63 8.65
N ALA A 558 17.26 -9.50 7.94
CA ALA A 558 18.47 -9.03 7.26
C ALA A 558 19.62 -8.79 8.24
N SER A 559 19.34 -8.15 9.37
CA SER A 559 20.32 -7.91 10.44
C SER A 559 20.86 -9.21 11.03
N HIS A 560 19.99 -10.19 11.27
CA HIS A 560 20.42 -11.54 11.70
C HIS A 560 21.27 -12.26 10.66
N SER A 561 20.99 -12.07 9.37
CA SER A 561 21.81 -12.63 8.29
C SER A 561 23.20 -11.99 8.27
N LEU A 562 23.28 -10.66 8.35
CA LEU A 562 24.55 -9.91 8.38
C LEU A 562 25.40 -10.28 9.60
N ALA A 563 24.79 -10.38 10.78
CA ALA A 563 25.50 -10.81 11.99
C ALA A 563 26.07 -12.23 11.86
N ARG A 564 25.32 -13.16 11.24
CA ARG A 564 25.81 -14.52 10.97
C ARG A 564 26.96 -14.53 9.97
N GLU A 565 26.87 -13.74 8.90
CA GLU A 565 27.92 -13.64 7.88
C GLU A 565 29.21 -13.03 8.46
N ALA A 566 29.07 -11.98 9.28
CA ALA A 566 30.19 -11.36 9.99
C ALA A 566 30.84 -12.32 11.00
N ALA A 567 30.03 -13.08 11.76
CA ALA A 567 30.52 -14.11 12.66
C ALA A 567 31.27 -15.23 11.91
N SER A 568 30.74 -15.68 10.77
CA SER A 568 31.39 -16.67 9.90
C SER A 568 32.73 -16.16 9.37
N LEU A 569 32.77 -14.91 8.90
CA LEU A 569 34.01 -14.27 8.43
C LEU A 569 35.04 -14.15 9.56
N ASN A 570 34.63 -13.75 10.76
CA ASN A 570 35.51 -13.72 11.94
C ASN A 570 36.04 -15.11 12.31
N GLN A 571 35.22 -16.16 12.19
CA GLN A 571 35.66 -17.54 12.41
C GLN A 571 36.69 -18.00 11.37
N LEU A 572 36.50 -17.65 10.10
CA LEU A 572 37.47 -17.93 9.03
C LEU A 572 38.78 -17.18 9.25
N LEU A 573 38.71 -15.91 9.64
CA LEU A 573 39.88 -15.10 9.97
C LEU A 573 40.62 -15.62 11.21
N GLY A 574 39.91 -16.23 12.16
CA GLY A 574 40.50 -16.88 13.34
C GLY A 574 41.42 -18.07 13.02
N GLN A 575 41.41 -18.57 11.78
CA GLN A 575 42.36 -19.58 11.31
C GLN A 575 43.75 -18.98 11.02
N PHE A 576 43.86 -17.66 10.89
CA PHE A 576 45.10 -16.97 10.60
C PHE A 576 45.67 -16.28 11.84
N LYS A 577 46.98 -16.40 12.08
CA LYS A 577 47.69 -15.64 13.11
C LYS A 577 48.13 -14.30 12.53
N LEU A 578 47.43 -13.24 12.91
CA LEU A 578 47.78 -11.86 12.56
C LEU A 578 48.73 -11.31 13.64
N ALA A 579 49.84 -10.69 13.24
CA ALA A 579 50.77 -10.12 14.23
C ALA A 579 50.08 -8.97 14.96
N GLY A 580 49.99 -9.09 16.28
CA GLY A 580 49.21 -8.18 17.09
C GLY A 580 47.73 -8.54 17.04
N SER A 581 47.31 -9.47 17.90
CA SER A 581 46.08 -9.24 18.65
C SER A 581 46.24 -7.89 19.33
N TYR A 582 45.88 -6.82 18.63
CA TYR A 582 45.47 -5.59 19.27
C TYR A 582 44.19 -5.95 20.02
N ASP A 583 44.42 -6.48 21.22
CA ASP A 583 43.52 -6.37 22.37
C ASP A 583 43.50 -4.88 22.74
N ALA A 584 43.10 -4.04 21.78
CA ALA A 584 42.60 -2.72 22.10
C ALA A 584 41.27 -3.05 22.76
N PRO A 585 41.12 -2.86 24.09
CA PRO A 585 39.88 -3.16 24.74
C PRO A 585 38.83 -2.33 24.00
N VAL A 586 37.86 -3.02 23.39
CA VAL A 586 36.63 -2.37 22.96
C VAL A 586 36.14 -1.70 24.22
N ARG A 587 36.29 -0.38 24.30
CA ARG A 587 35.88 0.39 25.46
C ARG A 587 34.37 0.26 25.48
N ALA A 588 33.88 -0.72 26.24
CA ALA A 588 32.46 -0.88 26.50
C ALA A 588 31.98 0.48 26.98
N ALA A 589 30.97 1.02 26.30
CA ALA A 589 30.37 2.29 26.65
C ALA A 589 30.00 2.24 28.13
N THR A 590 30.79 2.90 28.97
CA THR A 590 30.48 3.03 30.39
C THR A 590 29.20 3.85 30.49
N GLN A 591 28.27 3.45 31.37
CA GLN A 591 26.99 4.11 31.66
C GLN A 591 27.07 5.62 32.04
N ALA A 592 28.26 6.21 32.00
CA ALA A 592 28.51 7.64 32.18
C ALA A 592 28.23 8.49 30.92
N GLU A 593 28.14 7.90 29.73
CA GLU A 593 27.69 8.62 28.52
C GLU A 593 26.17 8.48 28.40
N ARG A 594 25.45 9.31 29.16
CA ARG A 594 24.01 9.49 28.95
C ARG A 594 23.82 10.07 27.55
N PRO A 595 22.87 9.54 26.74
CA PRO A 595 22.52 10.14 25.47
C PRO A 595 22.21 11.62 25.66
N ALA A 596 22.88 12.49 24.90
CA ALA A 596 22.52 13.90 24.88
C ALA A 596 21.02 13.99 24.54
N PRO A 597 20.21 14.67 25.37
CA PRO A 597 18.77 14.71 25.16
C PRO A 597 18.49 15.34 23.79
N SER A 598 17.83 14.56 22.93
CA SER A 598 17.38 15.03 21.61
C SER A 598 16.62 16.36 21.77
N PRO A 599 16.97 17.41 20.99
CA PRO A 599 16.21 18.66 20.94
C PRO A 599 14.72 18.44 20.63
N ALA A 600 14.39 17.36 19.90
CA ALA A 600 13.01 16.98 19.61
C ALA A 600 12.25 16.46 20.84
N ARG A 601 12.91 15.73 21.75
CA ARG A 601 12.28 15.31 23.03
C ARG A 601 12.11 16.49 23.99
N ALA A 602 13.03 17.46 23.95
CA ALA A 602 12.89 18.70 24.71
C ALA A 602 11.69 19.53 24.21
N LEU A 603 11.50 19.60 22.89
CA LEU A 603 10.33 20.24 22.27
C LEU A 603 9.03 19.49 22.59
N GLY A 604 9.04 18.15 22.51
CA GLY A 604 7.89 17.31 22.86
C GLY A 604 7.46 17.46 24.32
N ARG A 605 8.41 17.52 25.27
CA ARG A 605 8.09 17.83 26.68
C ARG A 605 7.55 19.24 26.87
N LYS A 606 8.04 20.23 26.09
CA LYS A 606 7.57 21.62 26.15
C LYS A 606 6.14 21.76 25.62
N ILE A 607 5.80 21.02 24.58
CA ILE A 607 4.45 20.94 24.00
C ILE A 607 3.53 20.16 24.95
N ALA A 608 3.95 19.00 25.47
CA ALA A 608 3.17 18.25 26.46
C ALA A 608 2.91 19.06 27.75
N SER A 609 3.86 19.86 28.21
CA SER A 609 3.64 20.79 29.33
C SER A 609 2.74 21.98 29.00
N ALA A 610 2.59 22.33 27.73
CA ALA A 610 1.65 23.36 27.28
C ALA A 610 0.21 22.83 27.22
N PHE A 611 0.01 21.52 27.06
CA PHE A 611 -1.32 20.87 27.04
C PHE A 611 -1.74 20.26 28.38
N ASN A 612 -0.81 19.99 29.31
CA ASN A 612 -1.12 19.54 30.69
C ASN A 612 -1.29 20.70 31.69
N GLY A 613 -1.32 21.95 31.22
CA GLY A 613 -1.68 23.10 32.03
C GLY A 613 -3.19 23.23 32.11
N ASN A 614 -3.74 22.87 33.26
CA ASN A 614 -5.16 23.01 33.62
C ASN A 614 -5.55 24.51 33.81
N ALA A 615 -5.30 25.33 32.79
CA ALA A 615 -5.51 26.78 32.77
C ALA A 615 -6.80 27.21 32.05
N ALA A 616 -7.68 26.26 31.71
CA ALA A 616 -8.96 26.51 31.06
C ALA A 616 -10.20 26.11 31.89
N VAL A 617 -10.04 25.79 33.18
CA VAL A 617 -11.17 25.49 34.10
C VAL A 617 -11.21 26.44 35.30
N LYS A 618 -10.80 27.69 35.11
CA LYS A 618 -11.07 28.78 36.07
C LYS A 618 -11.23 30.10 35.33
N GLN A 619 -12.42 30.34 34.82
CA GLN A 619 -12.97 31.69 34.73
C GLN A 619 -14.49 31.59 34.78
N ASP A 620 -15.02 31.95 35.95
CA ASP A 620 -16.42 32.25 36.19
C ASP A 620 -16.89 33.26 35.14
N TRP A 621 -17.95 32.90 34.41
CA TRP A 621 -18.73 33.82 33.60
C TRP A 621 -20.00 34.17 34.40
N GLU A 622 -19.84 35.03 35.39
CA GLU A 622 -20.88 35.97 35.80
C GLU A 622 -20.31 37.38 35.55
N GLU A 623 -21.11 38.24 34.92
CA GLU A 623 -20.77 39.54 34.32
C GLU A 623 -20.13 39.49 32.92
N PHE A 624 -20.97 39.29 31.89
CA PHE A 624 -21.22 40.34 30.88
C PHE A 624 -22.48 40.04 30.06
#